data_AF-A0A536WW99-F1
#
_entry.id   AF-A0A536WW99-F1
#
_cell.length_a   1.000
_cell.length_b   1.000
_cell.length_c   1.000
_cell.angle_alpha   90.00
_cell.angle_beta   90.00
_cell.angle_gamma   90.00
#
_symmetry.space_group_name_H-M   'P 1'
#
loop_
_entity.id
_entity.type
_entity.pdbx_description
1 polymer ?
#
loop_
_entity_poly.entity_id
_entity_poly.type
_entity_poly.pdbx_seq_one_letter_code
_entity_poly.pdbx_strand_id
1 'polypeptide(L)' 'EAVMMGLGPYIGREYAHDLVYDICRDAVKQQRPLLDLLAEHPEIKRHLDRAALARLCDPANYLGQSGVMVDRVLATLR' A
#
# COMPACT_ATOMS: atom_id res chain seq x y z
N GLU A 1 2.37 -0.49 4.03
CA GLU A 1 1.23 -1.26 4.56
C GLU A 1 0.03 -1.34 3.62
N ALA A 2 -0.44 -0.23 3.04
CA ALA A 2 -1.59 -0.24 2.13
C ALA A 2 -1.52 -1.32 1.03
N VAL A 3 -0.36 -1.48 0.38
CA VAL A 3 -0.13 -2.54 -0.62
C VAL A 3 -0.24 -3.94 -0.03
N MET A 4 0.36 -4.19 1.14
CA MET A 4 0.24 -5.46 1.87
C MET A 4 -1.24 -5.76 2.19
N MET A 5 -1.99 -4.79 2.70
CA MET A 5 -3.41 -4.97 2.99
C MET A 5 -4.23 -5.24 1.72
N GLY A 6 -3.90 -4.59 0.61
CA GLY A 6 -4.52 -4.83 -0.69
C GLY A 6 -4.19 -6.20 -1.30
N LEU A 7 -3.02 -6.76 -0.99
CA LEU A 7 -2.59 -8.09 -1.44
C LEU A 7 -3.09 -9.24 -0.55
N GLY A 8 -3.34 -8.97 0.73
CA GLY A 8 -3.75 -9.97 1.71
C GLY A 8 -4.91 -10.90 1.29
N PRO A 9 -5.97 -10.42 0.61
CA PRO A 9 -7.06 -11.27 0.11
C PRO A 9 -6.65 -12.31 -0.94
N TYR A 10 -5.53 -12.10 -1.64
CA TYR A 10 -5.10 -12.95 -2.75
C TYR A 10 -4.07 -13.98 -2.33
N ILE A 11 -3.11 -13.57 -1.50
CA ILE A 11 -1.91 -14.37 -1.18
C ILE A 11 -1.70 -14.58 0.32
N GLY A 12 -2.64 -14.10 1.17
CA GLY A 12 -2.53 -14.16 2.62
C GLY A 12 -1.76 -12.97 3.21
N ARG A 13 -2.13 -12.55 4.42
CA ARG A 13 -1.58 -11.31 5.04
C ARG A 13 -0.10 -11.41 5.39
N GLU A 14 0.32 -12.53 5.98
CA GLU A 14 1.72 -12.75 6.39
C GLU A 14 2.64 -12.82 5.18
N TYR A 15 2.27 -13.61 4.17
CA TYR A 15 3.06 -13.70 2.95
C TYR A 15 3.07 -12.37 2.17
N ALA A 16 1.95 -11.65 2.10
CA ALA A 16 1.92 -10.32 1.50
C ALA A 16 2.84 -9.32 2.23
N HIS A 17 2.94 -9.43 3.56
CA HIS A 17 3.86 -8.60 4.34
C HIS A 17 5.31 -8.87 3.94
N ASP A 18 5.72 -10.14 4.00
CA ASP A 18 7.11 -10.54 3.74
C ASP A 18 7.52 -10.21 2.31
N LEU A 19 6.64 -10.48 1.34
CA LEU A 19 6.88 -10.16 -0.06
C LEU A 19 7.06 -8.65 -0.29
N VAL A 20 6.16 -7.82 0.24
CA VAL A 20 6.26 -6.36 0.10
C VAL A 20 7.50 -5.84 0.83
N TYR A 21 7.85 -6.41 1.98
CA TYR A 21 9.05 -6.04 2.72
C TYR A 21 10.33 -6.34 1.94
N ASP A 22 10.43 -7.51 1.31
CA ASP A 22 11.55 -7.90 0.46
C ASP A 22 11.71 -6.94 -0.73
N ILE A 23 10.60 -6.62 -1.42
CA ILE A 23 10.61 -5.70 -2.56
C ILE A 23 11.01 -4.28 -2.13
N CYS A 24 10.58 -3.82 -0.95
CA CYS A 24 11.03 -2.53 -0.39
C CYS A 24 12.55 -2.49 -0.18
N ARG A 25 13.16 -3.58 0.33
CA ARG A 25 14.63 -3.65 0.48
C ARG A 25 15.32 -3.57 -0.88
N ASP A 26 14.78 -4.25 -1.88
CA ASP A 26 15.35 -4.24 -3.22
C ASP A 26 15.19 -2.89 -3.93
N ALA A 27 14.07 -2.19 -3.73
CA ALA A 27 13.86 -0.82 -4.20
C ALA A 27 14.95 0.13 -3.69
N VAL A 28 15.27 0.03 -2.39
CA VAL A 28 16.33 0.82 -1.76
C VAL A 28 17.70 0.46 -2.31
N LYS A 29 18.03 -0.83 -2.39
CA LYS A 29 19.32 -1.31 -2.92
C LYS A 29 19.55 -0.88 -4.37
N GLN A 30 18.51 -0.95 -5.20
CA GLN A 30 18.58 -0.63 -6.62
C GLN A 30 18.36 0.86 -6.91
N GLN A 31 18.01 1.66 -5.90
CA GLN A 31 17.59 3.07 -6.04
C GLN A 31 16.48 3.25 -7.09
N ARG A 32 15.51 2.33 -7.10
CA ARG A 32 14.38 2.34 -8.04
C ARG A 32 13.06 2.65 -7.32
N PRO A 33 12.09 3.28 -7.99
CA PRO A 33 10.76 3.49 -7.42
C PRO A 33 10.12 2.16 -7.02
N LEU A 34 9.57 2.10 -5.80
CA LEU A 34 8.90 0.91 -5.27
C LEU A 34 7.78 0.41 -6.19
N LEU A 35 7.01 1.35 -6.77
CA LEU A 35 5.91 1.04 -7.68
C LEU A 35 6.36 0.23 -8.90
N ASP A 36 7.57 0.47 -9.41
CA ASP A 36 8.10 -0.26 -10.56
C ASP A 36 8.35 -1.72 -10.20
N LEU A 37 9.05 -1.98 -9.10
CA LEU A 37 9.36 -3.33 -8.66
C LEU A 37 8.10 -4.11 -8.27
N LEU A 38 7.13 -3.46 -7.62
CA LEU A 38 5.85 -4.09 -7.31
C LEU A 38 5.09 -4.50 -8.58
N ALA A 39 5.07 -3.64 -9.60
CA ALA A 39 4.38 -3.92 -10.86
C ALA A 39 5.11 -4.94 -11.75
N GLU A 40 6.42 -5.08 -11.59
CA GLU A 40 7.25 -6.08 -12.26
C GLU A 40 7.17 -7.46 -11.60
N HIS A 41 6.83 -7.53 -10.31
CA HIS A 41 6.84 -8.77 -9.55
C HIS A 41 5.78 -9.77 -10.07
N PRO A 42 6.16 -10.97 -10.54
CA PRO A 42 5.24 -11.93 -11.16
C PRO A 42 4.05 -12.32 -10.28
N GLU A 43 4.29 -12.50 -8.98
CA GLU A 43 3.25 -12.87 -8.01
C GLU A 43 2.21 -11.75 -7.83
N ILE A 44 2.65 -10.49 -7.84
CA ILE A 44 1.78 -9.32 -7.60
C ILE A 44 0.99 -9.00 -8.87
N LYS A 45 1.66 -9.04 -10.02
CA LYS A 45 1.08 -8.72 -11.34
C LYS A 45 -0.10 -9.63 -11.72
N ARG A 46 -0.20 -10.82 -11.11
CA ARG A 46 -1.35 -11.73 -11.26
C ARG A 46 -2.63 -11.22 -10.62
N HIS A 47 -2.52 -10.33 -9.63
CA HIS A 47 -3.64 -9.90 -8.80
C HIS A 47 -3.93 -8.40 -8.93
N LEU A 48 -2.90 -7.58 -9.06
CA LEU A 48 -3.01 -6.13 -9.12
C LEU A 48 -2.24 -5.59 -10.32
N ASP A 49 -2.89 -4.74 -11.11
CA ASP A 49 -2.24 -3.98 -12.15
C ASP A 49 -1.48 -2.76 -11.59
N ARG A 50 -0.66 -2.13 -12.42
CA ARG A 50 0.14 -0.96 -12.02
C ARG A 50 -0.74 0.20 -11.54
N ALA A 51 -1.93 0.37 -12.09
CA ALA A 51 -2.84 1.45 -11.71
C ALA A 51 -3.42 1.22 -10.30
N ALA A 52 -3.78 -0.03 -9.97
CA ALA A 52 -4.20 -0.42 -8.63
C ALA A 52 -3.08 -0.25 -7.62
N LEU A 53 -1.86 -0.68 -7.96
CA LEU A 53 -0.68 -0.46 -7.12
C LEU A 53 -0.40 1.03 -6.90
N ALA A 54 -0.50 1.85 -7.94
CA ALA A 54 -0.32 3.30 -7.82
C ALA A 54 -1.34 3.92 -6.85
N ARG A 55 -2.62 3.51 -6.93
CA ARG A 55 -3.65 3.95 -5.97
C ARG A 55 -3.34 3.54 -4.54
N LEU A 56 -2.80 2.34 -4.33
CA LEU A 56 -2.40 1.86 -2.99
C LEU A 56 -1.13 2.54 -2.47
N CYS A 57 -0.26 3.01 -3.35
CA CYS A 57 0.94 3.77 -3.00
C CYS A 57 0.68 5.26 -2.78
N ASP A 58 -0.50 5.76 -3.16
CA ASP A 58 -0.88 7.16 -2.93
C ASP A 58 -1.26 7.37 -1.45
N PRO A 59 -0.52 8.20 -0.71
CA PRO A 59 -0.76 8.43 0.72
C PRO A 59 -2.14 9.06 0.99
N ALA A 60 -2.73 9.80 0.04
CA ALA A 60 -4.05 10.38 0.20
C ALA A 60 -5.16 9.32 0.33
N ASN A 61 -4.90 8.10 -0.17
CA ASN A 61 -5.85 6.99 -0.10
C ASN A 61 -5.72 6.16 1.19
N TYR A 62 -4.80 6.52 2.10
CA TYR A 62 -4.51 5.75 3.31
C TYR A 62 -4.57 6.60 4.60
N LEU A 63 -5.60 7.44 4.71
CA LEU A 63 -5.80 8.36 5.85
C LEU A 63 -6.61 7.75 7.02
N GLY A 64 -7.12 6.52 6.86
CA GLY A 64 -7.92 5.86 7.90
C GLY A 64 -9.10 6.73 8.37
N GLN A 65 -9.12 7.07 9.66
CA GLN A 65 -10.18 7.88 10.27
C GLN A 65 -9.76 9.34 10.55
N SER A 66 -8.63 9.81 10.00
CA SER A 66 -8.11 11.15 10.30
C SER A 66 -9.15 12.26 10.09
N GLY A 67 -9.85 12.27 8.95
CA GLY A 67 -10.91 13.27 8.70
C GLY A 67 -12.06 13.19 9.71
N VAL A 68 -12.56 11.99 9.97
CA VAL A 68 -13.64 11.74 10.94
C VAL A 68 -13.25 12.20 12.34
N MET A 69 -12.00 11.99 12.75
CA MET A 69 -11.50 12.43 14.06
C MET A 69 -11.42 13.95 14.16
N VAL A 70 -10.97 14.63 13.10
CA VAL A 70 -10.97 16.10 13.03
C VAL A 70 -12.38 16.66 13.13
N ASP A 71 -13.31 16.10 12.35
CA ASP A 71 -14.71 16.54 12.33
C ASP A 71 -15.37 16.42 13.72
N ARG A 72 -15.05 15.34 14.46
CA ARG A 72 -15.55 15.16 15.84
C ARG A 72 -15.12 16.27 16.77
N VAL A 73 -13.86 16.73 16.70
CA VAL A 73 -13.36 17.84 17.54
C VAL A 73 -13.99 19.16 17.11
N LEU A 74 -14.11 19.43 15.82
CA LEU A 74 -14.76 20.65 15.33
C LEU A 74 -16.23 20.72 15.77
N ALA A 75 -16.92 19.59 15.87
CA ALA A 75 -18.29 19.52 16.36
C ALA A 75 -18.43 19.84 17.85
N THR A 76 -17.40 19.68 18.69
CA THR A 76 -17.45 20.06 20.11
C THR A 76 -17.24 21.55 20.36
N LEU A 77 -16.82 22.30 19.34
CA LEU A 77 -16.57 23.75 19.39
C LEU A 77 -17.74 24.58 18.85
N ARG A 78 -18.80 23.91 18.38
CA ARG A 78 -20.05 24.52 17.94
C ARG A 78 -21.04 24.57 19.10
#